data_AF-W6K3T2-F1
#
_entry.id   AF-W6K3T2-F1
#
_cell.length_a   1.000
_cell.length_b   1.000
_cell.length_c   1.000
_cell.angle_alpha   90.00
_cell.angle_beta   90.00
_cell.angle_gamma   90.00
#
_symmetry.space_group_name_H-M   'P 1'
#
loop_
_entity.id
_entity.type
_entity.pdbx_description
1 polymer ?
#
loop_
_entity_poly.entity_id
_entity_poly.type
_entity_poly.pdbx_seq_one_letter_code
_entity_poly.pdbx_strand_id
1 'polypeptide(L)'
;MRDRDPRAREEGSAVRASGAAAYPEPNAPIGPQDAARINLTQAIVDLALARGTRVHELTPGPGPDIVRLAELIAQIDFAATYLALGHGLDPAAAPAVADLRDLTS
;
A
#
# COMPACT_ATOMS: atom_id res chain seq x y z
N MET A 1 23.65 24.74 -46.74
CA MET A 1 22.51 23.82 -46.86
C MET A 1 22.91 22.54 -46.14
N ARG A 2 22.72 22.50 -44.81
CA ARG A 2 23.14 21.38 -43.94
C ARG A 2 21.94 20.44 -43.80
N ASP A 3 22.17 19.19 -44.17
CA ASP A 3 21.24 18.08 -44.09
C ASP A 3 20.84 17.86 -42.62
N ARG A 4 19.56 17.98 -42.30
CA ARG A 4 19.02 17.68 -40.97
C ARG A 4 18.73 16.19 -40.94
N ASP A 5 19.51 15.45 -40.16
CA ASP A 5 19.26 14.04 -39.86
C ASP A 5 17.85 13.88 -39.24
N PRO A 6 16.94 13.13 -39.87
CA PRO A 6 15.58 12.91 -39.36
C PRO A 6 15.49 11.84 -38.27
N ARG A 7 16.60 11.28 -37.77
CA ARG A 7 16.58 10.21 -36.75
C ARG A 7 16.85 10.65 -35.31
N ALA A 8 16.97 11.94 -35.04
CA ALA A 8 17.28 12.46 -33.71
C ALA A 8 16.05 12.88 -32.86
N ARG A 9 14.87 12.31 -33.11
CA ARG A 9 13.65 12.59 -32.34
C ARG A 9 12.81 11.33 -32.16
N GLU A 10 13.27 10.36 -31.37
CA GLU A 10 12.40 9.30 -30.84
C GLU A 10 13.12 8.47 -29.75
N GLU A 11 13.59 9.15 -28.71
CA GLU A 11 13.79 8.55 -27.39
C GLU A 11 12.94 9.40 -26.43
N GLY A 12 11.60 9.31 -26.45
CA GLY A 12 10.90 8.16 -25.89
C GLY A 12 11.11 8.15 -24.37
N SER A 13 10.81 9.22 -23.64
CA SER A 13 9.47 9.53 -23.07
C SER A 13 8.76 8.32 -22.41
N ALA A 14 9.50 7.27 -22.07
CA ALA A 14 8.98 6.04 -21.48
C ALA A 14 9.27 5.89 -19.98
N VAL A 15 9.71 6.95 -19.31
CA VAL A 15 9.45 7.09 -17.86
C VAL A 15 8.04 7.65 -17.75
N ARG A 16 7.07 6.77 -18.00
CA ARG A 16 5.65 7.04 -17.76
C ARG A 16 5.52 7.59 -16.36
N ALA A 17 4.80 8.70 -16.26
CA ALA A 17 4.29 9.26 -15.02
C ALA A 17 3.72 8.15 -14.13
N SER A 18 4.53 7.62 -13.21
CA SER A 18 4.05 6.75 -12.17
C SER A 18 3.47 7.66 -11.08
N GLY A 19 2.15 7.80 -11.11
CA GLY A 19 1.37 8.01 -9.89
C GLY A 19 1.37 9.42 -9.30
N ALA A 20 1.13 10.46 -10.10
CA ALA A 20 0.22 11.48 -9.59
C ALA A 20 -1.17 10.90 -9.80
N ALA A 21 -1.74 10.28 -8.76
CA ALA A 21 -3.09 9.74 -8.80
C ALA A 21 -4.07 10.88 -9.08
N ALA A 22 -4.33 11.12 -10.37
CA ALA A 22 -5.53 11.81 -10.78
C ALA A 22 -6.67 11.07 -10.12
N TYR A 23 -7.49 11.78 -9.34
CA TYR A 23 -8.69 11.20 -8.75
C TYR A 23 -9.43 10.45 -9.87
N PRO A 24 -9.67 9.15 -9.73
CA PRO A 24 -10.34 8.41 -10.78
C PRO A 24 -11.67 9.09 -11.05
N GLU A 25 -11.93 9.40 -12.32
CA GLU A 25 -13.22 9.93 -12.77
C GLU A 25 -14.33 9.05 -12.17
N PRO A 26 -15.32 9.63 -11.48
CA PRO A 26 -16.40 8.85 -10.89
C PRO A 26 -17.07 8.04 -12.00
N ASN A 27 -16.99 6.70 -11.91
CA ASN A 27 -17.50 5.71 -12.88
C ASN A 27 -16.62 5.37 -14.09
N ALA A 28 -15.30 5.61 -14.04
CA ALA A 28 -14.41 5.00 -15.03
C ALA A 28 -14.56 3.45 -15.04
N PRO A 29 -14.59 2.80 -16.22
CA PRO A 29 -14.67 1.34 -16.28
C PRO A 29 -13.46 0.73 -15.57
N ILE A 30 -13.73 -0.20 -14.65
CA ILE A 30 -12.71 -0.93 -13.91
C ILE A 30 -11.89 -1.76 -14.90
N GLY A 31 -10.57 -1.55 -14.92
CA GLY A 31 -9.68 -2.31 -15.79
C GLY A 31 -9.68 -3.81 -15.43
N PRO A 32 -9.38 -4.72 -16.37
CA PRO A 32 -9.40 -6.16 -16.10
C PRO A 32 -8.52 -6.59 -14.91
N GLN A 33 -7.40 -5.90 -14.72
CA GLN A 33 -6.48 -6.15 -13.60
C GLN A 33 -7.02 -5.66 -12.25
N ASP A 34 -7.76 -4.56 -12.22
CA ASP A 34 -8.43 -4.08 -11.01
C ASP A 34 -9.59 -5.01 -10.65
N ALA A 35 -10.39 -5.43 -11.64
CA ALA A 35 -11.48 -6.39 -11.45
C ALA A 35 -10.96 -7.73 -10.91
N ALA A 36 -9.85 -8.25 -11.45
CA ALA A 36 -9.22 -9.47 -10.94
C ALA A 36 -8.76 -9.33 -9.49
N ARG A 37 -8.18 -8.19 -9.11
CA ARG A 37 -7.77 -7.90 -7.72
C ARG A 37 -8.97 -7.84 -6.78
N ILE A 38 -10.04 -7.15 -7.16
CA ILE A 38 -11.28 -7.04 -6.36
C ILE A 38 -11.90 -8.42 -6.15
N ASN A 39 -12.03 -9.21 -7.22
CA ASN A 39 -12.60 -10.56 -7.14
C ASN A 39 -11.78 -11.49 -6.24
N LEU A 40 -10.44 -11.40 -6.31
CA LEU A 40 -9.56 -12.18 -5.43
C LEU A 40 -9.74 -11.77 -3.97
N THR A 41 -9.75 -10.46 -3.67
CA THR A 41 -10.00 -9.96 -2.30
C THR A 41 -11.33 -10.48 -1.77
N GLN A 42 -12.40 -10.39 -2.55
CA GLN A 42 -13.72 -10.88 -2.15
C GLN A 42 -13.71 -12.38 -1.88
N ALA A 43 -13.07 -13.18 -2.74
CA ALA A 43 -12.98 -14.63 -2.55
C ALA A 43 -12.23 -15.00 -1.25
N ILE A 44 -11.20 -14.23 -0.88
CA ILE A 44 -10.47 -14.42 0.39
C ILE A 44 -11.37 -14.10 1.58
N VAL A 45 -12.13 -12.99 1.52
CA VAL A 45 -13.08 -12.59 2.57
C VAL A 45 -14.15 -13.67 2.75
N ASP A 46 -14.77 -14.12 1.67
CA ASP A 46 -15.82 -15.14 1.69
C ASP A 46 -15.30 -16.45 2.30
N LEU A 47 -14.09 -16.87 1.92
CA LEU A 47 -13.47 -18.07 2.47
C LEU A 47 -13.18 -17.93 3.98
N ALA A 48 -12.69 -16.78 4.43
CA ALA A 48 -12.42 -16.52 5.84
C ALA A 48 -13.70 -16.57 6.68
N LEU A 49 -14.75 -15.89 6.21
CA LEU A 49 -16.07 -15.87 6.85
C LEU A 49 -16.70 -17.27 6.89
N ALA A 50 -16.62 -18.03 5.80
CA ALA A 50 -17.12 -19.41 5.74
C ALA A 50 -16.41 -20.34 6.75
N ARG A 51 -15.17 -20.01 7.15
CA ARG A 51 -14.42 -20.72 8.20
C ARG A 51 -14.66 -20.19 9.61
N GLY A 52 -15.60 -19.26 9.78
CA GLY A 52 -15.90 -18.64 11.08
C GLY A 52 -14.85 -17.62 11.55
N THR A 53 -13.96 -17.19 10.66
CA THR A 53 -12.97 -16.13 10.97
C THR A 53 -13.69 -14.79 11.00
N ARG A 54 -13.45 -13.98 12.05
CA ARG A 54 -13.93 -12.60 12.07
C ARG A 54 -13.06 -11.75 11.14
N VAL A 55 -13.70 -11.08 10.18
CA VAL A 55 -13.02 -10.18 9.23
C VAL A 55 -13.31 -8.74 9.63
N HIS A 56 -12.26 -7.92 9.64
CA HIS A 56 -12.34 -6.47 9.80
C HIS A 56 -11.68 -5.82 8.57
N GLU A 57 -12.45 -5.02 7.83
CA GLU A 57 -11.95 -4.29 6.67
C GLU A 57 -11.67 -2.84 7.05
N LEU A 58 -10.52 -2.33 6.61
CA LEU A 58 -10.09 -0.95 6.82
C LEU A 58 -9.88 -0.30 5.46
N THR A 59 -10.68 0.72 5.17
CA THR A 59 -10.56 1.50 3.95
C THR A 59 -10.04 2.88 4.32
N PRO A 60 -8.85 3.29 3.83
CA PRO A 60 -8.32 4.62 4.12
C PRO A 60 -9.18 5.69 3.44
N GLY A 61 -9.13 6.90 3.99
CA GLY A 61 -9.78 8.06 3.38
C GLY A 61 -9.26 8.38 1.97
N PRO A 62 -9.90 9.33 1.27
CA PRO A 62 -9.40 9.81 -0.02
C PRO A 62 -8.06 10.55 0.17
N GLY A 63 -7.17 10.46 -0.81
CA GLY A 63 -5.90 11.21 -0.81
C GLY A 63 -4.80 10.53 -1.62
N PRO A 64 -3.59 11.12 -1.65
CA PRO A 64 -2.42 10.51 -2.27
C PRO A 64 -2.11 9.13 -1.67
N ASP A 65 -1.56 8.22 -2.48
CA ASP A 65 -1.32 6.82 -2.06
C ASP A 65 -0.45 6.71 -0.79
N ILE A 66 0.56 7.58 -0.63
CA ILE A 66 1.40 7.60 0.57
C ILE A 66 0.63 8.01 1.84
N VAL A 67 -0.34 8.91 1.71
CA VAL A 67 -1.17 9.36 2.83
C VAL A 67 -2.13 8.24 3.23
N ARG A 68 -2.74 7.57 2.25
CA ARG A 68 -3.61 6.42 2.46
C ARG A 68 -2.88 5.26 3.14
N LEU A 69 -1.64 5.00 2.74
CA LEU A 69 -0.80 4.01 3.40
C LEU A 69 -0.45 4.42 4.84
N ALA A 70 -0.07 5.68 5.06
CA ALA A 70 0.24 6.17 6.39
C ALA A 70 -0.95 6.07 7.35
N GLU A 71 -2.17 6.32 6.87
CA GLU A 71 -3.41 6.14 7.65
C GLU A 71 -3.61 4.69 8.09
N LEU A 72 -3.43 3.73 7.18
CA LEU A 72 -3.51 2.31 7.50
C LEU A 72 -2.43 1.86 8.50
N ILE A 73 -1.19 2.35 8.34
CA ILE A 73 -0.09 2.07 9.27
C ILE A 73 -0.42 2.61 10.66
N ALA A 74 -0.88 3.86 10.76
CA ALA A 74 -1.23 4.48 12.04
C ALA A 74 -2.30 3.69 12.79
N GLN A 75 -3.29 3.13 12.08
CA GLN A 75 -4.34 2.30 12.69
C GLN A 75 -3.76 1.00 13.29
N ILE A 76 -2.82 0.36 12.60
CA ILE A 76 -2.20 -0.88 13.04
C ILE A 76 -1.22 -0.61 14.19
N ASP A 77 -0.42 0.45 14.11
CA ASP A 77 0.52 0.86 15.18
C ASP A 77 -0.23 1.19 16.48
N PHE A 78 -1.37 1.89 16.37
CA PHE A 78 -2.25 2.15 17.50
C PHE A 78 -2.77 0.83 18.10
N ALA A 79 -3.32 -0.06 17.28
CA ALA A 79 -3.85 -1.34 17.75
C ALA A 79 -2.76 -2.20 18.43
N ALA A 80 -1.57 -2.28 17.84
CA ALA A 80 -0.44 -3.02 18.40
C ALA A 80 0.03 -2.44 19.73
N THR A 81 0.12 -1.11 19.83
CA THR A 81 0.48 -0.42 21.07
C THR A 81 -0.49 -0.74 22.20
N TYR A 82 -1.79 -0.61 21.95
CA TYR A 82 -2.80 -0.89 22.98
C TYR A 82 -2.96 -2.37 23.29
N LEU A 83 -2.69 -3.25 22.31
CA LEU A 83 -2.62 -4.69 22.57
C LEU A 83 -1.46 -5.03 23.52
N ALA A 84 -0.26 -4.48 23.27
CA ALA A 84 0.89 -4.65 24.15
C ALA A 84 0.59 -4.16 25.57
N LEU A 85 0.03 -2.95 25.70
CA LEU A 85 -0.38 -2.39 26.99
C LEU A 85 -1.44 -3.26 27.69
N GLY A 86 -2.45 -3.75 26.95
CA GLY A 86 -3.49 -4.63 27.47
C GLY A 86 -2.96 -5.98 27.97
N HIS A 87 -1.80 -6.41 27.47
CA HIS A 87 -1.10 -7.62 27.89
C HIS A 87 0.04 -7.37 28.88
N GLY A 88 0.27 -6.12 29.31
CA GLY A 88 1.34 -5.77 30.25
C GLY A 88 2.76 -5.83 29.65
N LEU A 89 2.88 -5.77 28.33
CA LEU A 89 4.15 -5.69 27.61
C LEU A 89 4.56 -4.22 27.41
N ASP A 90 5.86 -3.95 27.36
CA ASP A 90 6.38 -2.63 26.97
C ASP A 90 6.31 -2.49 25.44
N PRO A 91 5.47 -1.59 24.88
CA PRO A 91 5.35 -1.40 23.44
C PRO A 91 6.61 -0.80 22.80
N ALA A 92 7.50 -0.18 23.57
CA ALA A 92 8.75 0.40 23.07
C ALA A 92 9.92 -0.61 23.04
N ALA A 93 9.76 -1.76 23.69
CA ALA A 93 10.80 -2.78 23.75
C ALA A 93 10.82 -3.62 22.46
N ALA A 94 11.93 -3.53 21.72
CA ALA A 94 12.18 -4.35 20.53
C ALA A 94 13.52 -5.11 20.70
N PRO A 95 13.53 -6.32 21.28
CA PRO A 95 14.76 -7.08 21.53
C PRO A 95 15.63 -7.27 20.29
N ALA A 96 15.02 -7.57 19.14
CA ALA A 96 15.76 -7.72 17.89
C ALA A 96 16.46 -6.44 17.42
N VAL A 97 15.91 -5.26 17.75
CA VAL A 97 16.55 -3.96 17.45
C VAL A 97 17.69 -3.69 18.42
N ALA A 98 17.55 -4.08 19.68
CA ALA A 98 18.63 -3.99 20.67
C ALA A 98 19.82 -4.88 20.27
N ASP A 99 19.56 -6.13 19.89
CA ASP A 99 20.59 -7.06 19.40
C ASP A 99 21.33 -6.50 18.17
N LEU A 100 20.60 -5.90 17.22
CA LEU A 100 21.20 -5.28 16.04
C LEU A 100 22.06 -4.06 16.39
N ARG A 101 21.61 -3.23 17.34
CA ARG A 101 22.39 -2.07 17.81
C ARG A 101 23.71 -2.54 18.41
N ASP A 102 23.67 -3.56 19.25
CA ASP A 102 24.86 -4.08 19.93
C ASP A 102 25.85 -4.74 18.96
N LEU A 103 25.39 -5.22 17.79
CA LEU A 103 26.25 -5.72 16.70
C LEU A 103 26.88 -4.62 15.83
N THR A 104 26.34 -3.39 15.86
CA THR A 104 26.72 -2.30 14.94
C THR A 104 27.41 -1.12 15.62
N SER A 105 27.43 -1.09 16.95
CA SER A 105 28.17 -0.13 17.79
C SER A 105 29.57 -0.61 18.15
#